data_AF-A0A349E6G8-F1
#
_entry.id   AF-A0A349E6G8-F1
#
_cell.length_a   1.000
_cell.length_b   1.000
_cell.length_c   1.000
_cell.angle_alpha   90.00
_cell.angle_beta   90.00
_cell.angle_gamma   90.00
#
_symmetry.space_group_name_H-M   'P 1'
#
loop_
_entity.id
_entity.type
_entity.pdbx_description
1 polymer ?
#
loop_
_entity_poly.entity_id
_entity_poly.type
_entity_poly.pdbx_seq_one_letter_code
_entity_poly.pdbx_strand_id
1 'polypeptide(L)'
;MYGAGNLDFSDNPITNILCGPVGTSIRGFPSVVRGVSAAPSQYLDFQEQVPPIEEHGFTIVDFEQDRIVAKLFKWDVKSQPVDAIDTLEPYHTVELDRP
;
A
#
# COMPACT_ATOMS: atom_id res chain seq x y z
N MET A 1 0.42 -21.83 5.03
CA MET A 1 0.32 -20.36 5.15
C MET A 1 1.02 -20.01 6.45
N TYR A 2 2.21 -19.44 6.39
CA TYR A 2 2.97 -19.10 7.60
C TYR A 2 2.71 -17.63 7.89
N GLY A 3 1.74 -17.37 8.77
CA GLY A 3 1.61 -16.07 9.42
C GLY A 3 2.72 -15.90 10.46
N ALA A 4 2.36 -15.78 11.73
CA ALA A 4 3.31 -15.63 12.82
C ALA A 4 3.92 -16.94 13.36
N GLY A 5 3.95 -18.01 12.56
CA GLY A 5 4.38 -19.34 13.02
C GLY A 5 3.41 -19.92 14.06
N ASN A 6 3.91 -20.16 15.29
CA ASN A 6 3.12 -20.71 16.40
C ASN A 6 2.60 -19.61 17.37
N LEU A 7 2.77 -18.33 17.03
CA LEU A 7 2.27 -17.22 17.84
C LEU A 7 0.78 -16.98 17.55
N ASP A 8 0.00 -16.73 18.60
CA ASP A 8 -1.40 -16.37 18.53
C ASP A 8 -1.58 -14.88 18.87
N PHE A 9 -2.23 -14.15 17.96
CA PHE A 9 -2.54 -12.72 18.08
C PHE A 9 -4.05 -12.48 17.96
N SER A 10 -4.89 -13.49 18.17
CA SER A 10 -6.35 -13.37 18.05
C SER A 10 -6.94 -12.33 19.01
N ASP A 11 -6.36 -12.16 20.21
CA ASP A 11 -6.80 -11.17 21.21
C ASP A 11 -6.30 -9.74 20.92
N ASN A 12 -5.19 -9.59 20.19
CA ASN A 12 -4.62 -8.28 19.84
C ASN A 12 -3.87 -8.38 18.48
N PRO A 13 -4.59 -8.26 17.36
CA PRO A 13 -4.02 -8.48 16.04
C PRO A 13 -3.01 -7.39 15.67
N ILE A 14 -1.90 -7.80 15.04
CA ILE A 14 -0.92 -6.88 14.48
C ILE A 14 -1.26 -6.63 13.00
N THR A 15 -1.92 -5.51 12.73
CA THR A 15 -2.26 -5.11 11.36
C THR A 15 -1.09 -4.39 10.69
N ASN A 16 -0.62 -4.94 9.56
CA ASN A 16 0.38 -4.30 8.72
C ASN A 16 -0.25 -3.77 7.44
N ILE A 17 -0.12 -2.46 7.19
CA ILE A 17 -0.43 -1.86 5.89
C ILE A 17 0.88 -1.82 5.09
N LEU A 18 0.95 -2.61 4.01
CA LEU A 18 2.10 -2.64 3.12
C LEU A 18 1.82 -1.78 1.90
N CYS A 19 2.56 -0.68 1.79
CA CYS A 19 2.64 0.09 0.54
C CYS A 19 3.64 -0.62 -0.40
N GLY A 20 3.41 -0.56 -1.71
CA GLY A 20 4.30 -1.18 -2.69
C GLY A 20 5.77 -0.74 -2.52
N PRO A 21 6.74 -1.53 -3.01
CA PRO A 21 8.15 -1.21 -2.85
C PRO A 21 8.51 0.13 -3.48
N VAL A 22 9.39 0.89 -2.82
CA VAL A 22 9.89 2.17 -3.36
C VAL A 22 10.62 1.90 -4.68
N GLY A 23 10.15 2.57 -5.74
CA GLY A 23 10.78 2.49 -7.05
C GLY A 23 12.13 3.19 -7.11
N THR A 24 13.07 2.61 -7.85
CA THR A 24 14.40 3.22 -8.09
C THR A 24 14.46 3.98 -9.42
N SER A 25 13.83 3.45 -10.47
CA SER A 25 13.62 4.11 -11.77
C SER A 25 12.74 3.23 -12.66
N ILE A 26 12.25 3.76 -13.79
CA ILE A 26 11.46 2.97 -14.76
C ILE A 26 12.19 1.71 -15.25
N ARG A 27 13.52 1.74 -15.36
CA ARG A 27 14.32 0.55 -15.75
C ARG A 27 14.70 -0.34 -14.56
N GLY A 28 14.45 0.12 -13.34
CA GLY A 28 14.70 -0.64 -12.11
C GLY A 28 13.60 -1.64 -11.79
N PHE A 29 12.40 -1.47 -12.36
CA PHE A 29 11.29 -2.37 -12.11
C PHE A 29 11.33 -3.61 -13.02
N PRO A 30 11.28 -4.83 -12.45
CA PRO A 30 11.20 -6.05 -13.24
C PRO A 30 9.96 -6.14 -14.14
N SER A 31 8.88 -5.46 -13.81
CA SER A 31 7.68 -5.35 -14.65
C SER A 31 7.98 -4.72 -16.01
N VAL A 32 8.78 -3.65 -16.04
CA VAL A 32 9.16 -2.97 -17.28
C VAL A 32 10.15 -3.80 -18.10
N VAL A 33 11.09 -4.49 -17.44
CA VAL A 33 12.18 -5.20 -18.13
C VAL A 33 11.81 -6.64 -18.51
N ARG A 34 10.95 -7.29 -17.71
CA ARG A 34 10.61 -8.72 -17.82
C ARG A 34 9.11 -8.99 -18.00
N GLY A 35 8.25 -7.98 -17.93
CA GLY A 35 6.80 -8.16 -18.05
C GLY A 35 6.15 -8.87 -16.85
N VAL A 36 6.84 -8.93 -15.71
CA VAL A 36 6.36 -9.58 -14.48
C VAL A 36 5.92 -8.51 -13.49
N SER A 37 4.61 -8.39 -13.28
CA SER A 37 4.04 -7.49 -12.28
C SER A 37 4.36 -7.93 -10.85
N ALA A 38 4.30 -6.98 -9.91
CA ALA A 38 4.31 -7.31 -8.50
C ALA A 38 3.07 -8.15 -8.13
N ALA A 39 3.24 -9.10 -7.23
CA ALA A 39 2.17 -9.96 -6.74
C ALA A 39 2.34 -10.20 -5.22
N PRO A 40 1.25 -10.40 -4.48
CA PRO A 40 1.31 -10.80 -3.08
C PRO A 40 2.13 -12.08 -2.86
N SER A 41 2.75 -12.20 -1.68
CA SER A 41 3.40 -13.44 -1.27
C SER A 41 2.39 -14.56 -1.09
N GLN A 42 2.65 -15.74 -1.66
CA GLN A 42 1.82 -16.94 -1.43
C GLN A 42 2.03 -17.57 -0.05
N TYR A 43 3.01 -17.10 0.71
CA TYR A 43 3.38 -17.67 2.01
C TYR A 43 2.79 -16.90 3.19
N LEU A 44 2.56 -15.60 3.01
CA LEU A 44 1.94 -14.73 4.01
C LEU A 44 0.41 -14.83 3.90
N ASP A 45 -0.27 -14.71 5.05
CA ASP A 45 -1.68 -14.38 5.03
C ASP A 45 -1.80 -12.89 4.67
N PHE A 46 -2.30 -12.61 3.47
CA PHE A 46 -2.25 -11.29 2.86
C PHE A 46 -3.56 -11.01 2.15
N GLN A 47 -4.21 -9.91 2.53
CA GLN A 47 -5.38 -9.39 1.82
C GLN A 47 -4.94 -8.30 0.84
N GLU A 48 -4.94 -8.62 -0.45
CA GLU A 48 -4.73 -7.62 -1.50
C GLU A 48 -6.02 -6.82 -1.70
N GLN A 49 -6.05 -5.58 -1.21
CA GLN A 49 -7.20 -4.69 -1.39
C GLN A 49 -7.13 -3.92 -2.71
N VAL A 50 -5.92 -3.54 -3.14
CA VAL A 50 -5.67 -2.84 -4.40
C VAL A 50 -4.44 -3.46 -5.06
N PRO A 51 -4.52 -3.83 -6.36
CA PRO A 51 -3.35 -4.29 -7.10
C PRO A 51 -2.25 -3.21 -7.14
N PRO A 52 -0.97 -3.61 -7.25
CA PRO A 52 0.14 -2.66 -7.37
C PRO A 52 -0.04 -1.68 -8.53
N ILE A 53 0.10 -0.38 -8.24
CA ILE A 53 0.09 0.70 -9.22
C ILE A 53 1.50 1.29 -9.31
N GLU A 54 2.09 1.31 -10.50
CA GLU A 54 3.45 1.82 -10.72
C GLU A 54 3.49 3.33 -11.00
N GLU A 55 2.92 4.09 -10.06
CA GLU A 55 2.94 5.56 -10.04
C GLU A 55 3.65 6.08 -8.78
N HIS A 56 3.90 7.38 -8.70
CA HIS A 56 4.46 7.97 -7.49
C HIS A 56 3.32 8.06 -6.46
N GLY A 57 3.44 7.33 -5.37
CA GLY A 57 2.41 7.25 -4.35
C GLY A 57 2.89 7.80 -3.02
N PHE A 58 1.94 8.21 -2.20
CA PHE A 58 2.14 8.46 -0.78
C PHE A 58 0.88 8.08 -0.02
N THR A 59 1.03 7.88 1.28
CA THR A 59 -0.07 7.54 2.18
C THR A 59 -0.11 8.54 3.30
N ILE A 60 -1.29 9.07 3.60
CA ILE A 60 -1.57 9.84 4.81
C ILE A 60 -2.28 8.91 5.78
N VAL A 61 -1.79 8.86 7.02
CA VAL A 61 -2.37 8.03 8.08
C VAL A 61 -2.79 8.92 9.24
N ASP A 62 -4.10 8.99 9.47
CA ASP A 62 -4.71 9.70 10.58
C ASP A 62 -4.93 8.70 11.74
N PHE A 63 -4.41 9.04 12.92
CA PHE A 63 -4.60 8.25 14.14
C PHE A 63 -5.60 8.96 15.05
N GLU A 64 -6.77 8.36 15.21
CA GLU A 64 -7.79 8.82 16.13
C GLU A 64 -7.82 7.95 17.40
N GLN A 65 -8.72 8.28 18.32
CA GLN A 65 -8.85 7.57 19.59
C GLN A 65 -9.35 6.13 19.41
N ASP A 66 -10.31 5.93 18.51
CA ASP A 66 -11.04 4.69 18.27
C ASP A 66 -10.74 4.06 16.89
N ARG A 67 -10.08 4.79 15.99
CA ARG A 67 -9.77 4.30 14.64
C ARG A 67 -8.44 4.84 14.09
N ILE A 68 -7.97 4.20 13.04
CA ILE A 68 -6.87 4.65 12.19
C ILE A 68 -7.39 4.71 10.76
N VAL A 69 -7.21 5.83 10.08
CA VAL A 69 -7.63 6.01 8.68
C VAL A 69 -6.40 6.20 7.81
N ALA A 70 -6.15 5.26 6.90
CA ALA A 70 -5.07 5.37 5.92
C ALA A 70 -5.63 5.67 4.54
N LYS A 71 -5.23 6.81 3.98
CA LYS A 71 -5.62 7.30 2.66
C LYS A 71 -4.43 7.23 1.71
N LEU A 72 -4.58 6.51 0.61
CA LEU A 72 -3.54 6.30 -0.38
C LEU A 72 -3.78 7.24 -1.56
N PHE A 73 -2.74 7.96 -1.93
CA PHE A 73 -2.74 8.92 -3.03
C PHE A 73 -1.75 8.48 -4.09
N LYS A 74 -2.05 8.83 -5.33
CA LYS A 74 -1.17 8.59 -6.47
C LYS A 74 -1.05 9.85 -7.31
N TRP A 75 0.14 10.10 -7.79
CA TRP A 75 0.49 11.16 -8.70
C TRP A 75 1.60 10.64 -9.61
N ASP A 76 1.75 11.17 -10.81
CA ASP A 76 2.83 10.71 -11.67
C ASP A 76 3.43 11.86 -12.46
N VAL A 77 4.71 12.14 -12.19
CA VAL A 77 5.49 13.19 -12.86
C VAL A 77 5.51 13.05 -14.38
N LYS A 78 5.23 11.85 -14.92
CA LYS A 78 5.20 11.62 -16.37
C LYS A 78 3.88 12.00 -17.03
N SER A 79 2.79 12.03 -16.27
CA SER A 79 1.43 12.17 -16.80
C SER A 79 0.61 13.30 -16.17
N GLN A 80 1.05 13.83 -15.03
CA GLN A 80 0.33 14.82 -14.25
C GLN A 80 1.23 16.03 -13.93
N PRO A 81 0.71 17.25 -14.01
CA PRO A 81 1.45 18.44 -13.63
C PRO A 81 1.55 18.57 -12.10
N VAL A 82 2.46 19.39 -11.61
CA VAL A 82 2.75 19.52 -10.16
C VAL A 82 1.58 20.16 -9.40
N ASP A 83 0.86 21.09 -10.02
CA ASP A 83 -0.34 21.75 -9.47
C ASP A 83 -1.51 20.78 -9.27
N ALA A 84 -1.53 19.62 -9.95
CA ALA A 84 -2.52 18.58 -9.69
C ALA A 84 -2.39 17.98 -8.27
N ILE A 85 -1.23 18.12 -7.62
CA ILE A 85 -1.00 17.62 -6.25
C ILE A 85 -1.94 18.30 -5.25
N ASP A 86 -2.27 19.58 -5.46
CA ASP A 86 -3.05 20.40 -4.52
C ASP A 86 -4.51 19.93 -4.39
N THR A 87 -5.01 19.18 -5.36
CA THR A 87 -6.40 18.70 -5.42
C THR A 87 -6.50 17.18 -5.57
N LEU A 88 -5.46 16.44 -5.15
CA LEU A 88 -5.51 14.97 -5.20
C LEU A 88 -6.59 14.44 -4.26
N GLU A 89 -7.39 13.53 -4.80
CA GLU A 89 -8.29 12.68 -4.01
C GLU A 89 -7.64 11.32 -3.78
N PRO A 90 -7.89 10.68 -2.62
CA PRO A 90 -7.36 9.36 -2.36
C PRO A 90 -7.97 8.36 -3.33
N TYR A 91 -7.14 7.51 -3.95
CA TYR A 91 -7.64 6.44 -4.79
C TYR A 91 -8.11 5.23 -3.97
N HIS A 92 -7.66 5.13 -2.72
CA HIS A 92 -8.08 4.10 -1.77
C HIS A 92 -8.05 4.64 -0.35
N THR A 93 -9.01 4.22 0.47
CA THR A 93 -9.06 4.51 1.90
C THR A 93 -9.33 3.22 2.65
N VAL A 94 -8.57 2.97 3.70
CA VAL A 94 -8.79 1.86 4.64
C VAL A 94 -8.94 2.42 6.05
N GLU A 95 -9.95 1.93 6.75
CA GLU A 95 -10.20 2.24 8.15
C GLU A 95 -9.89 0.98 8.98
N LEU A 96 -9.14 1.17 10.06
CA LEU A 96 -8.78 0.12 11.00
C LEU A 96 -9.32 0.50 12.38
N ASP A 97 -10.07 -0.40 13.00
CA ASP A 97 -10.51 -0.24 14.38
C ASP A 97 -9.31 -0.25 15.33
N ARG A 98 -9.36 0.59 16.36
CA ARG A 98 -8.41 0.50 17.50
C ARG A 98 -9.11 -0.18 18.68
N PRO A 99 -8.57 -1.29 19.20
CA PRO A 99 -9.04 -1.90 20.43
C PRO A 99 -8.77 -1.03 21.67
#